data_AF-B0VBP7-F1
#
_entry.id   AF-B0VBP7-F1
#
_cell.length_a   1.000
_cell.length_b   1.000
_cell.length_c   1.000
_cell.angle_alpha   90.00
_cell.angle_beta   90.00
_cell.angle_gamma   90.00
#
_symmetry.space_group_name_H-M   'P 1'
#
loop_
_entity.id
_entity.type
_entity.pdbx_description
1 polymer ?
#
loop_
_entity_poly.entity_id
_entity_poly.type
_entity_poly.pdbx_seq_one_letter_code
_entity_poly.pdbx_strand_id
1 'polypeptide(L)'
;MNINLTLIGQAIAFAFFVAFCMKFVWPPLINAISERQRKIADGLNAAEKAKADLADAQAQVKQELDAAKAQAAQLIEQANRRAAQLIEEARTQAAAEGERIRQQAKEAVDQEINSAREELRQQVAALAVTGAEKILNQQVDAEAHNAMLSQLAAKL
;
A
#
# COMPACT_ATOMS: atom_id res chain seq x y z
N MET A 1 65.89 -10.79 94.01
CA MET A 1 65.61 -9.65 93.12
C MET A 1 65.02 -10.19 91.81
N ASN A 2 63.83 -10.82 91.87
CA ASN A 2 63.24 -11.59 90.76
C ASN A 2 61.93 -10.96 90.21
N ILE A 3 61.50 -9.82 90.76
CA ILE A 3 60.29 -9.10 90.31
C ILE A 3 60.43 -8.67 88.83
N ASN A 4 61.62 -8.23 88.42
CA ASN A 4 61.87 -7.87 87.02
C ASN A 4 61.77 -9.08 86.08
N LEU A 5 62.22 -10.27 86.52
CA LEU A 5 62.11 -11.49 85.71
C LEU A 5 60.65 -11.94 85.55
N THR A 6 59.85 -11.85 86.62
CA THR A 6 58.40 -12.15 86.53
C THR A 6 57.66 -11.17 85.64
N LEU A 7 58.03 -9.87 85.68
CA LEU A 7 57.42 -8.82 84.87
C LEU A 7 57.82 -8.96 83.39
N ILE A 8 59.08 -9.30 83.10
CA ILE A 8 59.54 -9.65 81.74
C ILE A 8 58.82 -10.89 81.23
N GLY A 9 58.67 -11.94 82.04
CA GLY A 9 57.92 -13.15 81.67
C GLY A 9 56.45 -12.86 81.36
N GLN A 10 55.78 -12.03 82.18
CA GLN A 10 54.41 -11.58 81.93
C GLN A 10 54.31 -10.75 80.64
N ALA A 11 55.27 -9.85 80.38
CA ALA A 11 55.31 -9.07 79.16
C ALA A 11 55.51 -9.93 77.90
N ILE A 12 56.36 -10.97 77.97
CA ILE A 12 56.55 -11.94 76.87
C ILE A 12 55.27 -12.75 76.65
N ALA A 13 54.64 -13.27 77.70
CA ALA A 13 53.38 -14.00 77.59
C ALA A 13 52.27 -13.13 76.99
N PHE A 14 52.17 -11.87 77.41
CA PHE A 14 51.25 -10.90 76.84
C PHE A 14 51.57 -10.60 75.37
N ALA A 15 52.83 -10.43 75.00
CA ALA A 15 53.24 -10.23 73.61
C ALA A 15 52.90 -11.45 72.72
N PHE A 16 53.13 -12.68 73.20
CA PHE A 16 52.72 -13.90 72.51
C PHE A 16 51.20 -13.99 72.36
N PHE A 17 50.43 -13.63 73.39
CA PHE A 17 48.97 -13.61 73.33
C PHE A 17 48.46 -12.59 72.32
N VAL A 18 49.00 -11.37 72.32
CA VAL A 18 48.68 -10.33 71.33
C VAL A 18 49.06 -10.80 69.93
N ALA A 19 50.25 -11.37 69.73
CA ALA A 19 50.67 -11.92 68.45
C ALA A 19 49.76 -13.06 67.98
N PHE A 20 49.33 -13.95 68.88
CA PHE A 20 48.40 -15.03 68.58
C PHE A 20 47.01 -14.49 68.19
N CYS A 21 46.44 -13.57 68.97
CA CYS A 21 45.18 -12.92 68.64
C CYS A 21 45.25 -12.17 67.30
N MET A 22 46.35 -11.46 67.05
CA MET A 22 46.59 -10.78 65.77
C MET A 22 46.75 -11.74 64.59
N LYS A 23 47.34 -12.92 64.79
CA LYS A 23 47.61 -13.91 63.72
C LYS A 23 46.43 -14.86 63.48
N PHE A 24 45.66 -15.21 64.50
CA PHE A 24 44.65 -16.28 64.44
C PHE A 24 43.22 -15.81 64.66
N VAL A 25 42.98 -14.77 65.46
CA VAL A 25 41.61 -14.32 65.78
C VAL A 25 41.18 -13.15 64.89
N TRP A 26 42.06 -12.17 64.71
CA TRP A 26 41.80 -10.99 63.88
C TRP A 26 41.55 -11.33 62.41
N PRO A 27 42.33 -12.20 61.74
CA PRO A 27 42.12 -12.50 60.32
C PRO A 27 40.77 -13.15 60.01
N PRO A 28 40.31 -14.22 60.70
CA PRO A 28 38.99 -14.79 60.43
C PRO A 28 37.85 -13.84 60.82
N LEU A 29 38.01 -13.00 61.84
CA LEU A 29 37.01 -11.99 62.22
C LEU A 29 36.83 -10.92 61.13
N ILE A 30 37.95 -10.36 60.62
CA ILE A 30 37.92 -9.38 59.53
C ILE A 30 37.39 -10.03 58.24
N ASN A 31 37.79 -11.27 57.95
CA ASN A 31 37.28 -12.00 56.79
C ASN A 31 35.77 -12.25 56.87
N ALA A 32 35.23 -12.59 58.03
CA ALA A 32 33.78 -12.79 58.20
C ALA A 32 32.99 -11.48 58.01
N ILE A 33 33.53 -10.35 58.48
CA ILE A 33 32.93 -9.03 58.27
C ILE A 33 33.03 -8.63 56.80
N SER A 34 34.20 -8.78 56.17
CA SER A 34 34.41 -8.41 54.77
C SER A 34 33.60 -9.28 53.81
N GLU A 35 33.41 -10.57 54.11
CA GLU A 35 32.55 -11.45 53.32
C GLU A 35 31.08 -10.99 53.36
N ARG A 36 30.58 -10.59 54.53
CA ARG A 36 29.22 -10.04 54.66
C ARG A 36 29.08 -8.70 53.95
N GLN A 37 30.05 -7.78 54.13
CA GLN A 37 30.06 -6.51 53.41
C GLN A 37 30.09 -6.72 51.91
N ARG A 38 30.90 -7.67 51.41
CA ARG A 38 30.97 -8.02 49.99
C ARG A 38 29.63 -8.57 49.48
N LYS A 39 28.99 -9.51 50.18
CA LYS A 39 27.69 -10.05 49.77
C LYS A 39 26.59 -8.98 49.71
N ILE A 40 26.58 -8.03 50.65
CA ILE A 40 25.63 -6.92 50.66
C ILE A 40 25.93 -5.95 49.51
N ALA A 41 27.19 -5.60 49.29
CA ALA A 41 27.61 -4.71 48.22
C ALA A 41 27.33 -5.33 46.83
N ASP A 42 27.67 -6.60 46.63
CA ASP A 42 27.41 -7.33 45.39
C ASP A 42 25.90 -7.47 45.14
N GLY A 43 25.11 -7.79 46.18
CA GLY A 43 23.66 -7.89 46.08
C GLY A 43 22.99 -6.55 45.75
N LEU A 44 23.45 -5.45 46.37
CA LEU A 44 22.93 -4.11 46.11
C LEU A 44 23.31 -3.63 44.71
N ASN A 45 24.55 -3.87 44.29
CA ASN A 45 25.01 -3.54 42.93
C ASN A 45 24.28 -4.38 41.87
N ALA A 46 24.09 -5.68 42.10
CA ALA A 46 23.31 -6.54 41.21
C ALA A 46 21.85 -6.10 41.11
N ALA A 47 21.22 -5.69 42.22
CA ALA A 47 19.86 -5.17 42.22
C ALA A 47 19.74 -3.84 41.48
N GLU A 48 20.68 -2.92 41.68
CA GLU A 48 20.69 -1.63 40.99
C GLU A 48 20.95 -1.80 39.49
N LYS A 49 21.91 -2.65 39.12
CA LYS A 49 22.17 -3.00 37.73
C LYS A 49 20.97 -3.66 37.08
N ALA A 50 20.31 -4.60 37.75
CA ALA A 50 19.11 -5.24 37.21
C ALA A 50 17.95 -4.25 36.99
N LYS A 51 17.81 -3.23 37.87
CA LYS A 51 16.82 -2.15 37.68
C LYS A 51 17.19 -1.25 36.51
N ALA A 52 18.46 -0.87 36.38
CA ALA A 52 18.95 -0.07 35.26
C ALA A 52 18.77 -0.81 33.93
N ASP A 53 19.23 -2.06 33.85
CA ASP A 53 19.08 -2.93 32.68
C ASP A 53 17.59 -3.12 32.31
N LEU A 54 16.70 -3.27 33.30
CA LEU A 54 15.26 -3.34 33.06
C LEU A 54 14.68 -2.03 32.52
N ALA A 55 15.08 -0.89 33.08
CA ALA A 55 14.63 0.43 32.62
C ALA A 55 15.10 0.71 31.19
N ASP A 56 16.37 0.39 30.88
CA ASP A 56 16.94 0.54 29.55
C ASP A 56 16.25 -0.39 28.54
N ALA A 57 16.02 -1.66 28.91
CA ALA A 57 15.28 -2.60 28.05
C ALA A 57 13.83 -2.13 27.80
N GLN A 58 13.14 -1.61 28.83
CA GLN A 58 11.80 -1.06 28.68
C GLN A 58 11.78 0.18 27.78
N ALA A 59 12.78 1.05 27.89
CA ALA A 59 12.92 2.22 27.04
C ALA A 59 13.15 1.83 25.58
N GLN A 60 14.03 0.85 25.33
CA GLN A 60 14.31 0.32 23.99
C GLN A 60 13.07 -0.33 23.37
N VAL A 61 12.38 -1.20 24.12
CA VAL A 61 11.13 -1.83 23.65
C VAL A 61 10.07 -0.79 23.32
N LYS A 62 9.92 0.24 24.15
CA LYS A 62 8.97 1.34 23.88
C LYS A 62 9.34 2.09 22.60
N GLN A 63 10.62 2.43 22.43
CA GLN A 63 11.13 3.11 21.24
C GLN A 63 10.90 2.27 19.97
N GLU A 64 11.16 0.96 20.04
CA GLU A 64 10.96 0.04 18.91
C GLU A 64 9.47 -0.12 18.58
N LEU A 65 8.60 -0.22 19.58
CA LEU A 65 7.15 -0.24 19.38
C LEU A 65 6.63 1.06 18.76
N ASP A 66 7.12 2.22 19.21
CA ASP A 66 6.71 3.51 18.66
C ASP A 66 7.23 3.68 17.22
N ALA A 67 8.45 3.24 16.93
CA ALA A 67 9.00 3.21 15.58
C ALA A 67 8.20 2.27 14.65
N ALA A 68 7.87 1.07 15.13
CA ALA A 68 7.06 0.10 14.38
C ALA A 68 5.65 0.64 14.08
N LYS A 69 5.01 1.32 15.06
CA LYS A 69 3.72 1.99 14.86
C LYS A 69 3.81 3.12 13.84
N ALA A 70 4.86 3.94 13.90
CA ALA A 70 5.08 5.02 12.94
C ALA A 70 5.28 4.47 11.52
N GLN A 71 6.10 3.42 11.36
CA GLN A 71 6.30 2.76 10.07
C GLN A 71 5.01 2.13 9.54
N ALA A 72 4.23 1.46 10.39
CA ALA A 72 2.95 0.89 9.99
C ALA A 72 1.95 1.98 9.54
N ALA A 73 1.88 3.11 10.26
CA ALA A 73 1.04 4.24 9.88
C ALA A 73 1.48 4.84 8.53
N GLN A 74 2.79 5.00 8.31
CA GLN A 74 3.34 5.47 7.04
C GLN A 74 3.04 4.52 5.88
N LEU A 75 3.14 3.20 6.10
CA LEU A 75 2.82 2.19 5.10
C LEU A 75 1.33 2.25 4.71
N ILE A 76 0.45 2.38 5.70
CA ILE A 76 -1.00 2.50 5.47
C ILE A 76 -1.32 3.80 4.71
N GLU A 77 -0.70 4.91 5.09
CA GLU A 77 -0.87 6.19 4.39
C GLU A 77 -0.40 6.11 2.94
N GLN A 78 0.76 5.51 2.69
CA GLN A 78 1.30 5.28 1.35
C GLN A 78 0.39 4.37 0.52
N ALA A 79 -0.14 3.30 1.11
CA ALA A 79 -1.07 2.39 0.46
C ALA A 79 -2.37 3.11 0.08
N ASN A 80 -2.93 3.93 0.98
CA ASN A 80 -4.14 4.72 0.71
C ASN A 80 -3.91 5.76 -0.40
N ARG A 81 -2.77 6.45 -0.38
CA ARG A 81 -2.40 7.40 -1.45
C ARG A 81 -2.25 6.70 -2.78
N ARG A 82 -1.58 5.54 -2.82
CA ARG A 82 -1.41 4.76 -4.05
C ARG A 82 -2.74 4.23 -4.57
N ALA A 83 -3.62 3.75 -3.69
CA ALA A 83 -4.96 3.32 -4.06
C ALA A 83 -5.79 4.47 -4.65
N ALA A 84 -5.76 5.65 -4.03
CA ALA A 84 -6.45 6.83 -4.55
C ALA A 84 -5.91 7.26 -5.93
N GLN A 85 -4.58 7.24 -6.11
CA GLN A 85 -3.95 7.50 -7.41
C GLN A 85 -4.39 6.50 -8.48
N LEU A 86 -4.39 5.19 -8.16
CA LEU A 86 -4.82 4.16 -9.09
C LEU A 86 -6.30 4.32 -9.48
N ILE A 87 -7.16 4.69 -8.53
CA ILE A 87 -8.57 4.96 -8.81
C ILE A 87 -8.69 6.17 -9.76
N GLU A 88 -7.95 7.25 -9.51
CA GLU A 88 -8.02 8.45 -10.35
C GLU A 88 -7.45 8.22 -11.75
N GLU A 89 -6.34 7.50 -11.86
CA GLU A 89 -5.76 7.05 -13.14
C GLU A 89 -6.78 6.18 -13.90
N ALA A 90 -7.40 5.20 -13.24
CA ALA A 90 -8.41 4.34 -13.85
C ALA A 90 -9.65 5.13 -14.30
N ARG A 91 -10.12 6.11 -13.51
CA ARG A 91 -11.23 7.00 -13.90
C ARG A 91 -10.88 7.86 -15.10
N THR A 92 -9.68 8.41 -15.14
CA THR A 92 -9.19 9.22 -16.26
C THR A 92 -9.10 8.38 -17.54
N GLN A 93 -8.53 7.18 -17.45
CA GLN A 93 -8.45 6.24 -18.57
C GLN A 93 -9.85 5.81 -19.05
N ALA A 94 -10.76 5.49 -18.13
CA ALA A 94 -12.13 5.12 -18.46
C ALA A 94 -12.89 6.27 -19.13
N ALA A 95 -12.70 7.52 -18.69
CA ALA A 95 -13.30 8.68 -19.32
C ALA A 95 -12.75 8.91 -20.74
N ALA A 96 -11.42 8.82 -20.91
CA ALA A 96 -10.78 8.96 -22.22
C ALA A 96 -11.22 7.86 -23.20
N GLU A 97 -11.31 6.62 -22.73
CA GLU A 97 -11.79 5.49 -23.50
C GLU A 97 -13.28 5.63 -23.84
N GLY A 98 -14.09 6.13 -22.90
CA GLY A 98 -15.51 6.41 -23.13
C GLY A 98 -15.76 7.53 -24.15
N GLU A 99 -14.91 8.56 -24.19
CA GLU A 99 -14.93 9.57 -25.26
C GLU A 99 -14.49 8.96 -26.60
N ARG A 100 -13.44 8.14 -26.62
CA ARG A 100 -12.96 7.45 -27.82
C ARG A 100 -14.04 6.57 -28.43
N ILE A 101 -14.72 5.76 -27.62
CA ILE A 101 -15.82 4.91 -28.06
C ILE A 101 -16.99 5.74 -28.61
N ARG A 102 -17.35 6.84 -27.95
CA ARG A 102 -18.42 7.73 -28.44
C ARG A 102 -18.08 8.39 -29.77
N GLN A 103 -16.84 8.85 -29.93
CA GLN A 103 -16.39 9.45 -31.17
C GLN A 103 -16.41 8.42 -32.32
N GLN A 104 -15.92 7.20 -32.07
CA GLN A 104 -15.98 6.11 -33.04
C GLN A 104 -17.42 5.71 -33.41
N ALA A 105 -18.31 5.64 -32.42
CA ALA A 105 -19.72 5.36 -32.67
C ALA A 105 -20.38 6.45 -33.53
N LYS A 106 -20.05 7.72 -33.27
CA LYS A 106 -20.54 8.85 -34.08
C LYS A 106 -20.04 8.77 -35.52
N GLU A 107 -18.77 8.49 -35.72
CA GLU A 107 -18.18 8.32 -37.06
C GLU A 107 -18.81 7.14 -37.81
N ALA A 108 -19.04 6.02 -37.13
CA ALA A 108 -19.72 4.86 -37.71
C ALA A 108 -21.16 5.21 -38.13
N VAL A 109 -21.92 5.92 -37.27
CA VAL A 109 -23.27 6.38 -37.59
C VAL A 109 -23.27 7.34 -38.79
N ASP A 110 -22.34 8.28 -38.86
CA ASP A 110 -22.25 9.22 -39.98
C ASP A 110 -21.92 8.51 -41.30
N GLN A 111 -21.04 7.50 -41.26
CA GLN A 111 -20.74 6.63 -42.41
C GLN A 111 -21.96 5.82 -42.84
N GLU A 112 -22.70 5.24 -41.90
CA GLU A 112 -23.89 4.45 -42.19
C GLU A 112 -25.03 5.31 -42.75
N ILE A 113 -25.23 6.53 -42.24
CA ILE A 113 -26.17 7.50 -42.81
C ILE A 113 -25.79 7.86 -44.25
N ASN A 114 -24.50 8.05 -44.54
CA ASN A 114 -24.06 8.37 -45.90
C ASN A 114 -24.28 7.20 -46.86
N SER A 115 -23.98 5.97 -46.44
CA SER A 115 -24.25 4.75 -47.22
C SER A 115 -25.76 4.58 -47.46
N ALA A 116 -26.58 4.74 -46.43
CA ALA A 116 -28.03 4.65 -46.53
C ALA A 116 -28.62 5.74 -47.45
N ARG A 117 -28.06 6.95 -47.44
CA ARG A 117 -28.46 8.03 -48.37
C ARG A 117 -28.12 7.71 -49.81
N GLU A 118 -26.94 7.14 -50.07
CA GLU A 118 -26.53 6.75 -51.41
C GLU A 118 -27.42 5.61 -51.94
N GLU A 119 -27.69 4.60 -51.11
CA GLU A 119 -28.62 3.53 -51.45
C GLU A 119 -30.03 4.07 -51.73
N LEU A 120 -30.54 4.96 -50.87
CA LEU A 120 -31.83 5.62 -51.08
C LEU A 120 -31.86 6.42 -52.39
N ARG A 121 -30.78 7.13 -52.73
CA ARG A 121 -30.66 7.87 -54.00
C ARG A 121 -30.77 6.94 -55.20
N GLN A 122 -30.12 5.78 -55.15
CA GLN A 122 -30.20 4.77 -56.21
C GLN A 122 -31.61 4.18 -56.33
N GLN A 123 -32.24 3.86 -55.21
CA GLN A 123 -33.63 3.36 -55.18
C GLN A 123 -34.62 4.40 -55.74
N VAL A 124 -34.47 5.67 -55.36
CA VAL A 124 -35.32 6.77 -55.87
C VAL A 124 -35.09 6.99 -57.37
N ALA A 125 -33.85 6.95 -57.84
CA ALA A 125 -33.53 7.08 -59.27
C ALA A 125 -34.14 5.92 -60.09
N ALA A 126 -34.03 4.68 -59.60
CA ALA A 126 -34.64 3.52 -60.24
C ALA A 126 -36.16 3.65 -60.28
N LEU A 127 -36.79 4.05 -59.17
CA LEU A 127 -38.24 4.27 -59.11
C LEU A 127 -38.70 5.39 -60.05
N ALA A 128 -37.92 6.47 -60.18
CA ALA A 128 -38.20 7.56 -61.12
C ALA A 128 -38.14 7.10 -62.58
N VAL A 129 -37.15 6.26 -62.95
CA VAL A 129 -37.06 5.65 -64.28
C VAL A 129 -38.25 4.74 -64.55
N THR A 130 -38.56 3.81 -63.65
CA THR A 130 -39.75 2.93 -63.79
C THR A 130 -41.05 3.72 -63.84
N GLY A 131 -41.17 4.80 -63.07
CA GLY A 131 -42.31 5.72 -63.12
C GLY A 131 -42.44 6.42 -64.47
N ALA A 132 -41.33 6.93 -65.01
CA ALA A 132 -41.28 7.58 -66.32
C ALA A 132 -41.59 6.59 -67.46
N GLU A 133 -41.04 5.38 -67.43
CA GLU A 133 -41.33 4.30 -68.40
C GLU A 133 -42.83 3.96 -68.41
N LYS A 134 -43.47 3.89 -67.23
CA LYS A 134 -44.90 3.59 -67.13
C LYS A 134 -45.77 4.72 -67.68
N ILE A 135 -45.39 5.98 -67.46
CA ILE A 135 -46.10 7.14 -68.03
C ILE A 135 -45.92 7.18 -69.55
N LEU A 136 -44.69 6.96 -70.05
CA LEU A 136 -44.39 6.95 -71.48
C LEU A 136 -45.15 5.82 -72.20
N ASN A 137 -45.17 4.60 -71.65
CA ASN A 137 -45.93 3.49 -72.23
C ASN A 137 -47.44 3.81 -72.31
N GLN A 138 -48.02 4.47 -71.29
CA GLN A 138 -49.44 4.88 -71.34
C GLN A 138 -49.71 5.95 -72.40
N GLN A 139 -48.79 6.90 -72.61
CA GLN A 139 -48.94 7.92 -73.65
C GLN A 139 -48.77 7.33 -75.05
N VAL A 140 -47.77 6.46 -75.24
CA VAL A 140 -47.56 5.77 -76.53
C VAL A 140 -48.74 4.86 -76.86
N ASP A 141 -49.31 4.12 -75.90
CA ASP A 141 -50.51 3.31 -76.13
C ASP A 141 -51.74 4.16 -76.51
N ALA A 142 -51.90 5.35 -75.91
CA ALA A 142 -52.97 6.28 -76.24
C ALA A 142 -52.81 6.88 -77.65
N GLU A 143 -51.58 7.27 -78.02
CA GLU A 143 -51.26 7.75 -79.37
C GLU A 143 -51.39 6.63 -80.42
N ALA A 144 -50.90 5.43 -80.11
CA ALA A 144 -51.01 4.26 -80.98
C ALA A 144 -52.47 3.83 -81.19
N HIS A 145 -53.30 3.85 -80.14
CA HIS A 145 -54.75 3.61 -80.28
C HIS A 145 -55.42 4.65 -81.17
N ASN A 146 -55.07 5.93 -81.01
CA ASN A 146 -55.67 7.01 -81.80
C ASN A 146 -55.26 6.93 -83.29
N ALA A 147 -54.00 6.59 -83.56
CA ALA A 147 -53.51 6.33 -84.91
C ALA A 147 -54.24 5.13 -85.57
N MET A 148 -54.51 4.07 -84.81
CA MET A 148 -55.24 2.90 -85.28
C MET A 148 -56.72 3.21 -85.57
N LEU A 149 -57.38 4.01 -84.71
CA LEU A 149 -58.75 4.49 -84.94
C LEU A 149 -58.84 5.38 -86.19
N SER A 150 -57.86 6.28 -86.38
CA SER A 150 -57.79 7.17 -87.55
C SER A 150 -57.62 6.37 -88.86
N GLN A 151 -56.77 5.34 -88.86
CA GLN A 151 -56.62 4.45 -90.02
C GLN A 151 -57.86 3.60 -90.31
N LEU A 152 -58.61 3.21 -89.28
CA LEU A 152 -59.86 2.46 -89.46
C LEU A 152 -60.97 3.36 -90.03
N ALA A 153 -61.08 4.59 -89.53
CA ALA A 153 -62.04 5.59 -90.01
C ALA A 153 -61.78 6.01 -91.47
N ALA A 154 -60.51 6.07 -91.89
CA ALA A 154 -60.15 6.40 -93.27
C ALA A 154 -60.40 5.26 -94.30
N LYS A 155 -60.72 4.04 -93.83
CA LYS A 155 -61.05 2.89 -94.70
C LYS A 155 -62.55 2.66 -94.90
N LEU A 156 -63.41 3.49 -94.29
CA LEU A 156 -64.85 3.57 -94.53
C LEU A 156 -65.14 4.72 -95.49
#